data_AF-A0A9P0YSU8-F1
#
_entry.id   AF-A0A9P0YSU8-F1
#
_cell.length_a   1.000
_cell.length_b   1.000
_cell.length_c   1.000
_cell.angle_alpha   90.00
_cell.angle_beta   90.00
_cell.angle_gamma   90.00
#
_symmetry.space_group_name_H-M   'P 1'
#
loop_
_entity.id
_entity.type
_entity.pdbx_description
1 polymer ?
#
loop_
_entity_poly.entity_id
_entity_poly.type
_entity_poly.pdbx_seq_one_letter_code
_entity_poly.pdbx_strand_id
1 'polypeptide(L)'
;MLLALENLKPEIKMEDVDLFFFPIVQPKHCYVLCLNMKQQHIEVLDDTLDKLDIDDKYGEMPYSLRDMFVDYLTEVSLDNESNTFYTPNLKRLAMNWRESKNEHDYGLWSM
;
A
#
# COMPACT_ATOMS: atom_id res chain seq x y z
N MET A 1 19.63 33.97 8.77
CA MET A 1 18.42 33.47 8.08
C MET A 1 18.73 32.10 7.49
N LEU A 2 18.94 31.11 8.35
CA LEU A 2 19.27 29.71 7.98
C LEU A 2 18.77 28.72 9.06
N LEU A 3 18.51 29.21 10.28
CA LEU A 3 17.95 28.44 11.41
C LEU A 3 16.45 28.16 11.35
N ALA A 4 15.72 28.62 10.32
CA ALA A 4 14.25 28.51 10.28
C ALA A 4 13.73 27.33 9.45
N LEU A 5 14.58 26.66 8.67
CA LEU A 5 14.14 25.57 7.77
C LEU A 5 14.29 24.16 8.39
N GLU A 6 15.15 23.99 9.40
CA GLU A 6 15.32 22.68 10.07
C GLU A 6 14.12 22.32 10.98
N ASN A 7 13.33 23.32 11.40
CA ASN A 7 12.15 23.16 12.25
C ASN A 7 10.83 22.99 11.46
N LEU A 8 10.91 22.85 10.13
CA LEU A 8 9.74 22.71 9.24
C LEU A 8 9.52 21.27 8.75
N LYS A 9 10.14 20.26 9.38
CA LYS A 9 9.64 18.90 9.21
C LYS A 9 8.41 18.76 10.11
N PRO A 10 7.18 18.71 9.55
CA PRO A 10 6.05 18.34 10.37
C PRO A 10 6.38 17.00 11.02
N GLU A 11 6.28 16.95 12.34
CA GLU A 11 6.25 15.69 13.07
C GLU A 11 4.93 15.02 12.67
N ILE A 12 5.01 14.15 11.64
CA ILE A 12 3.85 13.40 11.18
C ILE A 12 3.54 12.40 12.28
N LYS A 13 2.41 12.59 12.96
CA LYS A 13 1.91 11.57 13.86
C LYS A 13 1.25 10.47 13.03
N MET A 14 1.41 9.24 13.50
CA MET A 14 0.84 8.07 12.82
C MET A 14 -0.70 8.17 12.71
N GLU A 15 -1.35 8.76 13.72
CA GLU A 15 -2.80 9.04 13.74
C GLU A 15 -3.28 10.02 12.65
N ASP A 16 -2.37 10.81 12.07
CA ASP A 16 -2.68 11.79 11.02
C ASP A 16 -2.50 11.22 9.60
N VAL A 17 -2.05 9.97 9.46
CA VAL A 17 -1.78 9.35 8.16
C VAL A 17 -2.99 8.53 7.70
N ASP A 18 -3.57 8.94 6.58
CA ASP A 18 -4.74 8.26 6.00
C ASP A 18 -4.39 7.03 5.16
N LEU A 19 -3.26 7.08 4.44
CA LEU A 19 -2.88 6.10 3.43
C LEU A 19 -1.39 5.77 3.55
N PHE A 20 -1.06 4.48 3.55
CA PHE A 20 0.31 4.00 3.44
C PHE A 20 0.52 3.32 2.10
N PHE A 21 1.51 3.76 1.34
CA PHE A 21 1.85 3.20 0.04
C PHE A 21 3.15 2.40 0.13
N PHE A 22 3.09 1.15 -0.29
CA PHE A 22 4.22 0.24 -0.34
C PHE A 22 4.46 -0.19 -1.80
N PRO A 23 5.46 0.39 -2.48
CA PRO A 23 5.88 -0.09 -3.78
C PRO A 23 6.44 -1.50 -3.66
N ILE A 24 5.87 -2.44 -4.40
CA ILE A 24 6.36 -3.81 -4.48
C ILE A 24 7.05 -3.98 -5.83
N VAL A 25 8.35 -4.29 -5.78
CA VAL A 25 9.17 -4.52 -6.96
C VAL A 25 9.60 -5.98 -6.99
N GLN A 26 9.07 -6.71 -7.95
CA GLN A 26 9.38 -8.12 -8.20
C GLN A 26 9.85 -8.30 -9.65
N PRO A 27 10.55 -9.40 -9.97
CA PRO A 27 10.95 -9.66 -11.35
C PRO A 27 9.74 -9.64 -12.29
N LYS A 28 9.73 -8.69 -13.23
CA LYS A 28 8.66 -8.49 -14.23
C LYS A 28 7.29 -8.06 -13.69
N HIS A 29 7.23 -7.57 -12.45
CA HIS A 29 5.98 -7.09 -11.86
C HIS A 29 6.27 -5.99 -10.85
N CYS A 30 5.69 -4.81 -11.06
CA CYS A 30 5.68 -3.73 -10.09
C CYS A 30 4.23 -3.34 -9.82
N TYR A 31 3.89 -3.12 -8.57
CA TYR A 31 2.57 -2.68 -8.14
C TYR A 31 2.69 -1.96 -6.80
N VAL A 32 1.62 -1.31 -6.35
CA VAL A 32 1.59 -0.64 -5.04
C VAL A 32 0.52 -1.28 -4.17
N LEU A 33 0.89 -1.61 -2.94
CA LEU A 33 -0.07 -1.90 -1.89
C LEU A 33 -0.39 -0.59 -1.15
N CYS A 34 -1.66 -0.24 -1.11
CA CYS A 34 -2.19 0.90 -0.40
C CYS A 34 -2.97 0.40 0.81
N LEU A 35 -2.49 0.70 2.01
CA LEU A 35 -3.22 0.46 3.25
C LEU A 35 -4.00 1.72 3.58
N ASN A 36 -5.32 1.61 3.50
CA ASN A 36 -6.25 2.71 3.67
C ASN A 36 -6.78 2.73 5.11
N MET A 37 -6.24 3.61 5.95
CA MET A 37 -6.60 3.72 7.37
C MET A 37 -8.03 4.22 7.58
N LYS A 38 -8.60 4.96 6.62
CA LYS A 38 -9.99 5.43 6.72
C LYS A 38 -10.99 4.32 6.45
N GLN A 39 -10.72 3.48 5.46
CA GLN A 39 -11.61 2.41 5.04
C GLN A 39 -11.26 1.05 5.65
N GLN A 40 -10.09 0.92 6.29
CA GLN A 40 -9.58 -0.32 6.85
C GLN A 40 -9.46 -1.42 5.78
N HIS A 41 -8.93 -1.03 4.61
CA HIS A 41 -8.77 -1.90 3.44
C HIS A 41 -7.31 -1.97 3.01
N ILE A 42 -6.99 -3.08 2.35
CA ILE A 42 -5.73 -3.24 1.61
C ILE A 42 -6.08 -3.24 0.13
N GLU A 43 -5.49 -2.29 -0.58
CA GLU A 43 -5.84 -1.97 -1.95
C GLU A 43 -4.61 -2.19 -2.83
N VAL A 44 -4.73 -3.06 -3.82
CA VAL A 44 -3.68 -3.29 -4.81
C VAL A 44 -3.89 -2.34 -5.99
N LEU A 45 -2.94 -1.45 -6.21
CA LEU A 45 -2.84 -0.60 -7.38
C LEU A 45 -1.90 -1.27 -8.38
N ASP A 46 -2.49 -1.74 -9.48
CA ASP A 46 -1.80 -2.50 -10.52
C ASP A 46 -2.38 -2.07 -11.87
N ASP A 47 -1.48 -1.83 -12.82
CA ASP A 47 -1.73 -1.32 -14.17
C ASP A 47 -2.27 -2.37 -15.14
N THR A 48 -2.10 -3.65 -14.84
CA THR A 48 -2.55 -4.74 -15.69
C THR A 48 -4.07 -4.82 -15.85
N LEU A 49 -4.51 -5.48 -16.93
CA LEU A 49 -5.93 -5.74 -17.24
C LEU A 49 -6.36 -7.20 -17.07
N ASP A 50 -5.46 -8.10 -16.69
CA ASP A 50 -5.84 -9.48 -16.40
C ASP A 50 -6.87 -9.55 -15.26
N LYS A 51 -7.62 -10.66 -15.21
CA LYS A 51 -8.63 -10.93 -14.19
C LYS A 51 -8.18 -12.07 -13.27
N LEU A 52 -6.87 -12.20 -13.07
CA LEU A 52 -6.35 -13.17 -12.12
C LEU A 52 -6.81 -12.78 -10.71
N ASP A 53 -7.17 -13.78 -9.93
CA ASP A 53 -7.48 -13.59 -8.52
C ASP A 53 -6.22 -13.12 -7.77
N ILE A 54 -6.43 -12.49 -6.61
CA ILE A 54 -5.35 -11.89 -5.81
C ILE A 54 -4.24 -12.92 -5.52
N ASP A 55 -4.62 -14.11 -5.05
CA ASP A 55 -3.68 -15.14 -4.62
C ASP A 55 -2.86 -15.67 -5.81
N ASP A 56 -3.50 -15.87 -6.96
CA ASP A 56 -2.84 -16.33 -8.18
C ASP A 56 -1.81 -15.33 -8.70
N LYS A 57 -2.07 -14.03 -8.51
CA LYS A 57 -1.26 -12.97 -9.09
C LYS A 57 -0.17 -12.44 -8.17
N TYR A 58 -0.52 -12.17 -6.92
CA TYR A 58 0.36 -11.50 -5.96
C TYR A 58 0.91 -12.46 -4.91
N GLY A 59 0.34 -13.67 -4.83
CA GLY A 59 0.71 -14.68 -3.83
C GLY A 59 0.57 -14.16 -2.40
N GLU A 60 1.52 -14.57 -1.56
CA GLU A 60 1.53 -14.25 -0.12
C GLU A 60 1.95 -12.81 0.22
N MET A 61 2.45 -12.04 -0.77
CA MET A 61 3.07 -10.75 -0.51
C MET A 61 2.13 -9.72 0.14
N PRO A 62 0.88 -9.54 -0.34
CA PRO A 62 -0.05 -8.61 0.30
C PRO A 62 -0.41 -9.00 1.74
N TYR A 63 -0.54 -10.30 2.02
CA TYR A 63 -0.84 -10.81 3.36
C TYR A 63 0.35 -10.66 4.31
N SER A 64 1.56 -10.95 3.82
CA SER A 64 2.78 -10.76 4.61
C SER A 64 2.97 -9.29 4.98
N LEU A 65 2.71 -8.37 4.04
CA LEU A 65 2.82 -6.93 4.31
C LEU A 65 1.76 -6.44 5.29
N ARG A 66 0.52 -6.93 5.19
CA ARG A 66 -0.52 -6.69 6.19
C ARG A 66 -0.06 -7.07 7.57
N ASP A 67 0.43 -8.29 7.74
CA ASP A 67 0.79 -8.82 9.06
C ASP A 67 1.93 -7.99 9.67
N MET A 68 2.95 -7.66 8.88
CA MET A 68 4.02 -6.75 9.31
C MET A 68 3.50 -5.35 9.69
N PHE A 69 2.52 -4.83 8.98
CA PHE A 69 1.94 -3.52 9.28
C PHE A 69 1.09 -3.55 10.57
N VAL A 70 0.33 -4.62 10.79
CA VAL A 70 -0.44 -4.84 12.01
C VAL A 70 0.49 -4.96 13.22
N ASP A 71 1.58 -5.71 13.09
CA ASP A 71 2.61 -5.81 14.13
C ASP A 71 3.20 -4.42 14.44
N TYR A 72 3.54 -3.65 13.40
CA TYR A 72 4.02 -2.27 13.56
C TYR A 72 3.02 -1.36 14.27
N LEU A 73 1.73 -1.39 13.90
CA LEU A 73 0.69 -0.59 14.55
C LEU A 73 0.57 -0.92 16.04
N THR A 74 0.68 -2.20 16.38
CA THR A 74 0.65 -2.68 17.76
C THR A 74 1.88 -2.18 18.55
N GLU A 75 3.07 -2.20 17.94
CA GLU A 75 4.29 -1.67 18.56
C GLU A 75 4.20 -0.17 18.85
N VAL A 76 3.53 0.60 18.00
CA VAL A 76 3.31 2.06 18.21
C VAL A 76 2.06 2.39 19.04
N SER A 77 1.47 1.40 19.72
CA SER A 77 0.31 1.55 20.62
C SER A 77 -0.97 2.04 19.91
N LEU A 78 -1.16 1.67 18.64
CA LEU A 78 -2.40 1.87 17.86
C LEU A 78 -3.18 0.56 17.73
N ASP A 79 -3.45 -0.07 18.87
CA ASP A 79 -4.05 -1.41 18.95
C ASP A 79 -5.51 -1.45 18.44
N ASN A 80 -6.24 -0.35 18.54
CA ASN A 80 -7.62 -0.29 18.04
C ASN A 80 -7.65 -0.32 16.52
N GLU A 81 -6.70 0.36 15.89
CA GLU A 81 -6.49 0.44 14.46
C GLU A 81 -5.86 -0.84 13.92
N SER A 82 -5.03 -1.54 14.68
CA SER A 82 -4.42 -2.80 14.24
C SER A 82 -5.44 -3.94 14.11
N ASN A 83 -6.39 -4.02 15.06
CA ASN A 83 -7.39 -5.10 15.10
C ASN A 83 -8.34 -5.11 13.89
N THR A 84 -8.58 -3.95 13.29
CA THR A 84 -9.44 -3.80 12.10
C THR A 84 -8.77 -4.31 10.82
N PHE A 85 -7.44 -4.45 10.82
CA PHE A 85 -6.66 -5.04 9.72
C PHE A 85 -6.45 -6.56 9.82
N TYR A 86 -7.10 -7.29 10.74
CA TYR A 86 -7.12 -8.77 10.69
C TYR A 86 -8.16 -9.35 9.72
N THR A 87 -9.20 -8.59 9.35
CA THR A 87 -10.22 -8.99 8.35
C THR A 87 -10.36 -8.04 7.14
N PRO A 88 -9.29 -7.39 6.65
CA PRO A 88 -9.41 -6.40 5.59
C PRO A 88 -9.75 -7.11 4.30
N ASN A 89 -10.69 -6.51 3.57
CA ASN A 89 -11.03 -6.94 2.24
C ASN A 89 -9.88 -6.53 1.31
N LEU A 90 -9.00 -7.48 0.99
CA LEU A 90 -7.93 -7.29 0.03
C LEU A 90 -8.55 -7.19 -1.36
N LYS A 91 -8.40 -6.04 -2.02
CA LYS A 91 -9.03 -5.79 -3.32
C LYS A 91 -8.05 -5.15 -4.29
N ARG A 92 -8.13 -5.54 -5.55
CA ARG A 92 -7.39 -4.91 -6.65
C ARG A 92 -8.24 -3.81 -7.27
N LEU A 93 -7.84 -2.55 -7.11
CA LEU A 93 -8.64 -1.40 -7.53
C LEU A 93 -8.64 -1.21 -9.04
N ALA A 94 -9.83 -1.27 -9.66
CA ALA A 94 -10.04 -1.08 -11.09
C ALA A 94 -9.84 0.38 -11.51
N MET A 95 -8.58 0.76 -11.69
CA MET A 95 -8.21 2.12 -12.10
C MET A 95 -8.43 2.32 -13.60
N ASN A 96 -8.90 3.51 -13.98
CA ASN A 96 -9.21 3.84 -15.38
C ASN A 96 -7.95 3.95 -16.26
N TRP A 97 -6.76 4.03 -15.66
CA TRP A 97 -5.47 4.15 -16.36
C TRP A 97 -4.78 2.80 -16.61
N ARG A 98 -5.41 1.67 -16.25
CA ARG A 98 -4.86 0.33 -16.51
C ARG A 98 -4.65 0.09 -18.01
N GLU A 99 -3.49 -0.46 -18.37
CA GLU A 99 -3.02 -0.69 -19.73
C GLU A 99 -2.60 -2.17 -19.91
N SER A 100 -2.98 -2.83 -21.01
CA SER A 100 -2.61 -4.23 -21.28
C SER A 100 -1.39 -4.41 -22.16
N LYS A 101 -0.83 -3.32 -22.72
CA LYS A 101 0.07 -3.40 -23.87
C LYS A 101 1.54 -3.13 -23.57
N ASN A 102 1.86 -2.72 -22.35
CA ASN A 102 3.21 -2.27 -22.03
C ASN A 102 3.83 -3.13 -20.93
N GLU A 103 4.68 -4.08 -21.33
CA GLU A 103 5.33 -5.03 -20.43
C GLU A 103 6.61 -4.50 -19.74
N HIS A 104 6.91 -3.22 -19.92
CA HIS A 104 8.15 -2.61 -19.43
C HIS A 104 7.94 -1.37 -18.55
N ASP A 105 6.74 -0.80 -18.54
CA ASP A 105 6.44 0.47 -17.85
C ASP A 105 5.79 0.29 -16.48
N TYR A 106 5.73 -0.94 -15.95
CA TYR A 106 5.12 -1.25 -14.64
C TYR A 106 5.63 -0.35 -13.50
N GLY A 107 6.91 0.03 -13.54
CA GLY A 107 7.51 0.93 -12.55
C GLY A 107 7.02 2.37 -12.63
N LEU A 108 6.72 2.88 -13.84
CA LEU A 108 6.19 4.23 -14.04
C LEU A 108 4.74 4.34 -13.56
N TRP A 109 3.93 3.30 -13.79
CA TRP A 109 2.53 3.27 -13.34
C TRP A 109 2.38 3.07 -11.83
N SER A 110 3.42 2.57 -11.17
CA SER A 110 3.45 2.33 -9.73
C SER A 110 3.93 3.54 -8.91
N MET A 111 4.26 4.68 -9.55
CA MET A 111 4.84 5.86 -8.89
C MET A 111 4.00 7.12 -9.06
#